data_AF-A0A2V9ZXH7-F1
#
_entry.id   AF-A0A2V9ZXH7-F1
#
_cell.length_a   1.000
_cell.length_b   1.000
_cell.length_c   1.000
_cell.angle_alpha   90.00
_cell.angle_beta   90.00
_cell.angle_gamma   90.00
#
_symmetry.space_group_name_H-M   'P 1'
#
loop_
_entity.id
_entity.type
_entity.pdbx_description
1 polymer ?
#
loop_
_entity_poly.entity_id
_entity_poly.type
_entity_poly.pdbx_seq_one_letter_code
_entity_poly.pdbx_strand_id
1 'polypeptide(L)'
;GGRKDLLSAASKIVAPLKPFDAATLTTDADWGTDHFDFMLEGVPTFVANNDAANYLLNYHASSDTFDKVDLEQLKKQVAEAAVVSFALANSPERVGPRLTRREVEQTLRETHLDEQLKVFGIWKDWESGKRGRTVKLVVVD
;
A
#
# COMPACT_ATOMS: atom_id res chain seq x y z
N GLY A 1 0.50 2.20 -2.88
CA GLY A 1 1.56 2.99 -2.19
C GLY A 1 2.51 3.73 -3.12
N GLY A 2 2.13 4.06 -4.36
CA GLY A 2 2.79 5.08 -5.17
C GLY A 2 4.08 4.71 -5.92
N ARG A 3 4.64 3.52 -5.65
CA ARG A 3 6.01 3.17 -6.06
C ARG A 3 6.11 2.63 -7.48
N LYS A 4 6.39 3.50 -8.46
CA LYS A 4 6.60 3.13 -9.88
C LYS A 4 7.80 2.22 -10.10
N ASP A 5 8.84 2.34 -9.27
CA ASP A 5 10.06 1.53 -9.34
C ASP A 5 9.83 0.04 -9.05
N LEU A 6 8.73 -0.29 -8.36
CA LEU A 6 8.37 -1.68 -8.05
C LEU A 6 7.67 -2.40 -9.21
N LEU A 7 7.19 -1.70 -10.24
CA LEU A 7 6.32 -2.29 -11.29
C LEU A 7 6.93 -3.52 -11.96
N SER A 8 8.23 -3.51 -12.26
CA SER A 8 8.90 -4.64 -12.90
C SER A 8 8.91 -5.89 -12.02
N ALA A 9 9.25 -5.74 -10.73
CA ALA A 9 9.24 -6.84 -9.76
C ALA A 9 7.80 -7.31 -9.47
N ALA A 10 6.90 -6.36 -9.23
CA ALA A 10 5.48 -6.60 -8.96
C ALA A 10 4.80 -7.35 -10.11
N SER A 11 5.08 -6.98 -11.37
CA SER A 11 4.49 -7.63 -12.55
C SER A 11 4.82 -9.12 -12.61
N LYS A 12 6.03 -9.51 -12.20
CA LYS A 12 6.43 -10.92 -12.13
C LYS A 12 5.71 -11.67 -11.00
N ILE A 13 5.52 -11.00 -9.87
CA ILE A 13 4.83 -11.55 -8.69
C ILE A 13 3.35 -11.82 -8.99
N VAL A 14 2.67 -10.87 -9.63
CA VAL A 14 1.22 -10.99 -9.92
C VAL A 14 0.91 -11.69 -11.23
N ALA A 15 1.91 -12.03 -12.05
CA ALA A 15 1.68 -12.71 -13.34
C ALA A 15 0.81 -13.98 -13.25
N PRO A 16 0.96 -14.86 -12.24
CA PRO A 16 0.10 -16.03 -12.07
C PRO A 16 -1.38 -15.70 -11.80
N LEU A 17 -1.67 -14.47 -11.35
CA LEU A 17 -3.03 -14.01 -11.04
C LEU A 17 -3.78 -13.48 -12.27
N LYS A 18 -3.12 -13.38 -13.44
CA LYS A 18 -3.74 -12.85 -14.67
C LYS A 18 -5.02 -13.58 -15.09
N PRO A 19 -5.14 -14.93 -15.02
CA PRO A 19 -6.39 -15.62 -15.35
C PRO A 19 -7.57 -15.30 -14.41
N PHE A 20 -7.32 -14.62 -13.29
CA PHE A 20 -8.31 -14.21 -12.29
C PHE A 20 -8.57 -12.70 -12.30
N ASP A 21 -8.10 -11.98 -13.33
CA ASP A 21 -8.20 -10.52 -13.46
C ASP A 21 -7.55 -9.72 -12.29
N ALA A 22 -6.68 -10.37 -11.50
CA ALA A 22 -6.01 -9.80 -10.33
C ALA A 22 -4.52 -9.49 -10.55
N ALA A 23 -4.14 -9.22 -11.81
CA ALA A 23 -2.75 -8.87 -12.19
C ALA A 23 -2.57 -7.39 -12.59
N THR A 24 -3.63 -6.59 -12.52
CA THR A 24 -3.57 -5.15 -12.83
C THR A 24 -2.89 -4.40 -11.70
N LEU A 25 -1.80 -3.70 -12.02
CA LEU A 25 -1.06 -2.88 -11.07
C LEU A 25 -1.39 -1.41 -11.29
N THR A 26 -1.58 -0.70 -10.19
CA THR A 26 -1.69 0.76 -10.18
C THR A 26 -0.55 1.36 -9.37
N THR A 27 -0.25 2.64 -9.61
CA THR A 27 0.82 3.38 -8.92
C THR A 27 0.29 4.59 -8.17
N ASP A 28 -0.99 4.57 -7.81
CA ASP A 28 -1.56 5.49 -6.85
C ASP A 28 -1.10 5.16 -5.42
N ALA A 29 -1.24 6.15 -4.55
CA ALA A 29 -1.00 6.02 -3.14
C ALA A 29 -2.22 6.54 -2.39
N ASP A 30 -2.61 5.80 -1.37
CA ASP A 30 -3.71 6.10 -0.50
C ASP A 30 -3.23 6.14 0.95
N TRP A 31 -4.13 6.61 1.82
CA TRP A 31 -3.97 6.59 3.26
C TRP A 31 -5.27 6.03 3.86
N GLY A 32 -5.26 5.74 5.17
CA GLY A 32 -6.46 5.29 5.87
C GLY A 32 -6.46 3.79 6.21
N THR A 33 -5.37 3.08 5.93
CA THR A 33 -5.11 1.72 6.42
C THR A 33 -3.66 1.58 6.91
N ASP A 34 -3.33 0.44 7.53
CA ASP A 34 -2.06 0.26 8.26
C ASP A 34 -0.81 0.30 7.38
N HIS A 35 -0.94 0.03 6.07
CA HIS A 35 0.20 0.04 5.15
C HIS A 35 0.87 1.43 5.07
N PHE A 36 0.12 2.49 5.36
CA PHE A 36 0.55 3.88 5.19
C PHE A 36 1.81 4.19 6.01
N ASP A 37 1.93 3.69 7.23
CA ASP A 37 3.11 3.94 8.07
C ASP A 37 4.37 3.25 7.55
N PHE A 38 4.24 2.04 7.00
CA PHE A 38 5.36 1.37 6.33
C PHE A 38 5.79 2.12 5.06
N MET A 39 4.82 2.65 4.30
CA MET A 39 5.09 3.50 3.15
C MET A 39 5.84 4.78 3.55
N LEU A 40 5.42 5.46 4.63
CA LEU A 40 6.11 6.64 5.16
C LEU A 40 7.52 6.30 5.68
N GLU A 41 7.76 5.06 6.08
CA GLU A 41 9.09 4.54 6.42
C GLU A 41 9.94 4.17 5.20
N GLY A 42 9.41 4.33 3.99
CA GLY A 42 10.05 4.01 2.71
C GLY A 42 10.03 2.53 2.37
N VAL A 43 9.35 1.69 3.15
CA VAL A 43 9.24 0.25 2.91
C VAL A 43 8.31 0.02 1.71
N PRO A 44 8.66 -0.87 0.75
CA PRO A 44 7.72 -1.30 -0.28
C PRO A 44 6.41 -1.84 0.31
N THR A 45 5.28 -1.34 -0.17
CA THR A 45 3.94 -1.78 0.24
C THR A 45 3.10 -2.16 -0.97
N PHE A 46 2.25 -3.18 -0.77
CA PHE A 46 1.26 -3.64 -1.75
C PHE A 46 -0.11 -3.56 -1.11
N VAL A 47 -1.06 -2.94 -1.80
CA VAL A 47 -2.45 -2.79 -1.35
C VAL A 47 -3.31 -3.38 -2.45
N ALA A 48 -4.21 -4.29 -2.09
CA ALA A 48 -5.15 -4.87 -3.05
C ALA A 48 -6.26 -3.86 -3.35
N ASN A 49 -6.43 -3.53 -4.63
CA ASN A 49 -7.55 -2.71 -5.07
C ASN A 49 -8.83 -3.53 -5.02
N ASN A 50 -9.89 -2.95 -4.44
CA ASN A 50 -11.20 -3.58 -4.34
C ASN A 50 -12.25 -2.69 -5.02
N ASP A 51 -13.24 -3.32 -5.65
CA ASP A 51 -14.48 -2.61 -5.99
C ASP A 51 -15.17 -2.18 -4.68
N ALA A 52 -15.67 -0.94 -4.65
CA ALA A 52 -16.39 -0.42 -3.50
C ALA A 52 -17.66 -1.24 -3.20
N ALA A 53 -18.33 -1.83 -4.20
CA ALA A 53 -19.51 -2.68 -4.03
C ALA A 53 -20.49 -2.15 -2.95
N ASN A 54 -20.71 -2.90 -1.85
CA ASN A 54 -21.56 -2.51 -0.73
C ASN A 54 -20.79 -1.82 0.43
N TYR A 55 -19.50 -1.55 0.28
CA TYR A 55 -18.63 -1.03 1.34
C TYR A 55 -19.12 0.32 1.87
N LEU A 56 -19.29 1.33 1.01
CA LEU A 56 -19.66 2.68 1.45
C LEU A 56 -21.02 2.76 2.17
N LEU A 57 -21.92 1.81 1.90
CA LEU A 57 -23.23 1.75 2.56
C LEU A 57 -23.15 1.17 3.98
N ASN A 58 -22.14 0.34 4.26
CA ASN A 58 -22.03 -0.40 5.52
C ASN A 58 -20.84 0.06 6.37
N TYR A 59 -19.86 0.75 5.79
CA TYR A 59 -18.66 1.20 6.48
C TYR A 59 -19.01 2.05 7.71
N HIS A 60 -18.52 1.62 8.88
CA HIS A 60 -18.81 2.22 10.19
C HIS A 60 -20.31 2.29 10.55
N ALA A 61 -21.16 1.45 9.96
CA ALA A 61 -22.57 1.36 10.27
C ALA A 61 -22.89 0.11 11.10
N SER A 62 -24.01 0.12 11.81
CA SER A 62 -24.51 -1.08 12.52
C SER A 62 -24.92 -2.22 11.58
N SER A 63 -25.06 -1.93 10.28
CA SER A 63 -25.32 -2.92 9.23
C SER A 63 -24.06 -3.63 8.72
N ASP A 64 -22.87 -3.28 9.23
CA ASP A 64 -21.62 -4.00 8.96
C ASP A 64 -21.63 -5.35 9.70
N THR A 65 -22.37 -6.29 9.12
CA THR A 65 -22.65 -7.60 9.70
C THR A 65 -22.24 -8.71 8.73
N PHE A 66 -22.05 -9.92 9.26
CA PHE A 66 -21.51 -11.05 8.51
C PHE A 66 -22.30 -11.41 7.24
N ASP A 67 -23.61 -11.15 7.19
CA ASP A 67 -24.43 -11.40 6.01
C ASP A 67 -24.09 -10.50 4.80
N LYS A 68 -23.24 -9.48 4.97
CA LYS A 68 -22.70 -8.66 3.88
C LYS A 68 -21.46 -9.26 3.22
N VAL A 69 -20.86 -10.27 3.84
CA VAL A 69 -19.64 -10.91 3.34
C VAL A 69 -19.95 -11.77 2.13
N ASP A 70 -19.33 -11.43 1.00
CA ASP A 70 -19.27 -12.31 -0.17
C ASP A 70 -18.19 -13.37 0.04
N LEU A 71 -18.62 -14.60 0.37
CA LEU A 71 -17.72 -15.72 0.62
C LEU A 71 -16.95 -16.18 -0.63
N GLU A 72 -17.46 -15.93 -1.83
CA GLU A 72 -16.75 -16.25 -3.06
C GLU A 72 -15.59 -15.26 -3.27
N GLN A 73 -15.85 -13.97 -3.11
CA GLN A 73 -14.82 -12.94 -3.19
C GLN A 73 -13.78 -13.07 -2.08
N LEU A 74 -14.20 -13.39 -0.86
CA LEU A 74 -13.28 -13.65 0.24
C LEU A 74 -12.28 -14.78 -0.11
N LYS A 75 -12.74 -15.89 -0.70
CA LYS A 75 -11.86 -17.00 -1.09
C LYS A 75 -10.87 -16.59 -2.18
N LYS A 76 -11.29 -15.77 -3.15
CA LYS A 76 -10.39 -15.23 -4.19
C LYS A 76 -9.32 -14.32 -3.59
N GLN A 77 -9.71 -13.39 -2.72
CA GLN A 77 -8.79 -12.50 -2.01
C GLN A 77 -7.77 -13.27 -1.16
N VAL A 78 -8.20 -14.34 -0.47
CA VAL A 78 -7.28 -15.22 0.27
C VAL A 78 -6.28 -15.89 -0.68
N ALA A 79 -6.72 -16.38 -1.83
CA ALA A 79 -5.84 -16.98 -2.83
C ALA A 79 -4.83 -15.97 -3.40
N GLU A 80 -5.28 -14.75 -3.73
CA GLU A 80 -4.43 -13.66 -4.21
C GLU A 80 -3.35 -13.28 -3.19
N ALA A 81 -3.75 -13.06 -1.93
CA ALA A 81 -2.84 -12.74 -0.84
C ALA A 81 -1.83 -13.86 -0.58
N ALA A 82 -2.26 -15.13 -0.67
CA ALA A 82 -1.38 -16.28 -0.52
C ALA A 82 -0.35 -16.34 -1.66
N VAL A 83 -0.77 -16.17 -2.91
CA VAL A 83 0.13 -16.16 -4.08
C VAL A 83 1.15 -15.04 -3.98
N VAL A 84 0.72 -13.82 -3.68
CA VAL A 84 1.62 -12.66 -3.56
C VAL A 84 2.60 -12.85 -2.40
N SER A 85 2.12 -13.28 -1.24
CA SER A 85 2.97 -13.50 -0.06
C SER A 85 4.00 -14.60 -0.30
N PHE A 86 3.58 -15.71 -0.91
CA PHE A 86 4.48 -16.81 -1.23
C PHE A 86 5.52 -16.42 -2.28
N ALA A 87 5.12 -15.71 -3.34
CA ALA A 87 6.04 -15.23 -4.36
C ALA A 87 7.05 -14.22 -3.80
N LEU A 88 6.62 -13.31 -2.92
CA LEU A 88 7.51 -12.39 -2.20
C LEU A 88 8.51 -13.13 -1.32
N ALA A 89 8.05 -14.12 -0.55
CA ALA A 89 8.89 -14.90 0.36
C ALA A 89 9.95 -15.74 -0.38
N ASN A 90 9.65 -16.18 -1.61
CA ASN A 90 10.56 -16.98 -2.44
C ASN A 90 11.33 -16.14 -3.47
N SER A 91 11.18 -14.80 -3.46
CA SER A 91 11.92 -13.94 -4.39
C SER A 91 13.41 -13.98 -4.07
N PRO A 92 14.29 -14.23 -5.07
CA PRO A 92 15.74 -14.27 -4.84
C PRO A 92 16.32 -12.89 -4.50
N GLU A 93 15.62 -11.82 -4.89
CA GLU A 93 16.00 -10.43 -4.65
C GLU A 93 14.88 -9.66 -3.94
N ARG A 94 15.25 -8.56 -3.29
CA ARG A 94 14.26 -7.63 -2.74
C ARG A 94 13.49 -6.98 -3.90
N VAL A 95 12.17 -6.84 -3.76
CA VAL A 95 11.30 -6.21 -4.76
C VAL A 95 11.64 -4.76 -5.05
N GLY A 96 12.29 -4.08 -4.11
CA GLY A 96 12.81 -2.74 -4.29
C GLY A 96 13.53 -2.24 -3.04
N PRO A 97 14.19 -1.08 -3.13
CA PRO A 97 14.89 -0.49 -2.00
C PRO A 97 13.90 0.10 -0.97
N ARG A 98 14.40 0.30 0.25
CA ARG A 98 13.75 1.19 1.22
C ARG A 98 14.10 2.63 0.87
N LEU A 99 13.10 3.45 0.58
CA LEU A 99 13.31 4.84 0.17
C LEU A 99 13.84 5.71 1.31
N THR A 100 14.60 6.73 0.93
CA THR A 100 14.92 7.87 1.80
C THR A 100 13.70 8.74 2.05
N ARG A 101 13.75 9.57 3.09
CA ARG A 101 12.68 10.52 3.39
C ARG A 101 12.35 11.44 2.20
N ARG A 102 13.38 11.90 1.48
CA ARG A 102 13.22 12.74 0.28
C ARG A 102 12.48 12.03 -0.84
N GLU A 103 12.81 10.76 -1.09
CA GLU A 103 12.14 9.95 -2.12
C GLU A 103 10.72 9.56 -1.72
N VAL A 104 10.46 9.33 -0.43
CA VAL A 104 9.10 9.17 0.09
C VAL A 104 8.29 10.43 -0.17
N GLU A 105 8.80 11.62 0.19
CA GLU A 105 8.10 12.87 -0.07
C GLU A 105 7.84 13.10 -1.56
N GLN A 106 8.81 12.80 -2.41
CA GLN A 106 8.63 12.84 -3.86
C GLN A 106 7.46 11.95 -4.30
N THR A 107 7.38 10.72 -3.77
CA THR A 107 6.27 9.79 -4.04
C THR A 107 4.92 10.36 -3.59
N LEU A 108 4.86 10.98 -2.39
CA LEU A 108 3.63 11.59 -1.87
C LEU A 108 3.13 12.74 -2.77
N ARG A 109 4.05 13.54 -3.32
CA ARG A 109 3.72 14.64 -4.23
C ARG A 109 3.31 14.17 -5.62
N GLU A 110 4.04 13.19 -6.18
CA GLU A 110 3.73 12.64 -7.51
C GLU A 110 2.37 11.93 -7.56
N THR A 111 1.89 11.45 -6.41
CA THR A 111 0.57 10.79 -6.28
C THR A 111 -0.53 11.72 -5.81
N HIS A 112 -0.22 13.00 -5.57
CA HIS A 112 -1.11 14.00 -4.94
C HIS A 112 -1.64 13.58 -3.56
N LEU A 113 -1.02 12.58 -2.92
CA LEU A 113 -1.40 12.15 -1.58
C LEU A 113 -1.07 13.25 -0.54
N ASP A 114 -0.04 14.05 -0.77
CA ASP A 114 0.31 15.17 0.11
C ASP A 114 -0.84 16.19 0.24
N GLU A 115 -1.60 16.44 -0.83
CA GLU A 115 -2.77 17.32 -0.81
C GLU A 115 -3.85 16.78 0.14
N GLN A 116 -4.16 15.48 0.04
CA GLN A 116 -5.11 14.83 0.95
C GLN A 116 -4.60 14.87 2.40
N LEU A 117 -3.33 14.54 2.63
CA LEU A 117 -2.75 14.55 3.98
C LEU A 117 -2.77 15.95 4.62
N LYS A 118 -2.69 17.04 3.82
CA LYS A 118 -2.86 18.42 4.32
C LYS A 118 -4.30 18.66 4.78
N VAL A 119 -5.29 18.21 4.01
CA VAL A 119 -6.71 18.33 4.35
C VAL A 119 -7.02 17.65 5.70
N PHE A 120 -6.45 16.46 5.92
CA PHE A 120 -6.66 15.71 7.16
C PHE A 120 -5.69 16.08 8.30
N GLY A 121 -4.83 17.09 8.11
CA GLY A 121 -3.88 17.56 9.12
C GLY A 121 -2.71 16.61 9.40
N ILE A 122 -2.59 15.49 8.68
CA ILE A 122 -1.55 14.46 8.83
C ILE A 122 -0.21 14.95 8.28
N TRP A 123 -0.23 15.84 7.27
CA TRP A 123 0.98 16.36 6.63
C TRP A 123 1.95 17.03 7.62
N LYS A 124 1.43 17.69 8.67
CA LYS A 124 2.27 18.34 9.70
C LYS A 124 3.10 17.33 10.50
N ASP A 125 2.54 16.14 10.75
CA ASP A 125 3.24 15.06 11.43
C ASP A 125 4.33 14.47 10.54
N TRP A 126 4.10 14.40 9.22
CA TRP A 126 5.17 14.14 8.26
C TRP A 126 6.23 15.23 8.37
N GLU A 127 5.92 16.50 8.04
CA GLU A 127 6.90 17.61 7.98
C GLU A 127 7.78 17.75 9.23
N SER A 128 7.19 17.64 10.41
CA SER A 128 7.90 17.73 11.69
C SER A 128 8.81 16.54 12.00
N GLY A 129 8.72 15.45 11.23
CA GLY A 129 9.44 14.20 11.47
C GLY A 129 8.83 13.37 12.61
N LYS A 130 7.67 13.76 13.15
CA LYS A 130 6.92 12.98 14.14
C LYS A 130 6.40 11.66 13.56
N ARG A 131 6.13 11.62 12.26
CA ARG A 131 5.67 10.44 11.53
C ARG A 131 6.53 10.17 10.30
N GLY A 132 6.78 8.88 10.06
CA GLY A 132 7.57 8.40 8.92
C GLY A 132 9.08 8.55 9.11
N ARG A 133 9.81 8.13 8.07
CA ARG A 133 11.27 8.00 8.13
C ARG A 133 11.93 9.33 8.50
N THR A 134 12.72 9.32 9.57
CA THR A 134 13.57 10.45 9.97
C THR A 134 14.99 10.28 9.47
N VAL A 135 15.67 11.38 9.15
CA VAL A 135 17.14 11.37 8.99
C VAL A 135 17.74 11.18 10.37
N LYS A 136 18.19 9.97 10.71
CA LYS A 136 19.06 9.81 11.87
C LYS A 136 20.40 10.44 11.53
N LEU A 137 20.74 11.56 12.17
CA LEU A 137 22.12 11.99 12.27
C LEU A 137 22.85 10.86 13.00
N VAL A 138 23.64 10.08 12.26
CA VAL A 138 24.64 9.22 12.90
C VAL A 138 25.69 10.19 13.41
N VAL A 139 25.63 10.53 14.70
CA VAL A 139 26.78 11.11 15.38
C VAL A 139 27.80 9.98 15.43
N VAL A 140 28.84 10.11 14.61
CA VAL A 140 29.97 9.21 14.64
C VAL A 140 30.86 9.74 15.76
N ASP A 141 30.91 9.03 16.89
CA ASP A 141 31.89 9.26 17.95
C ASP A 141 33.29 8.80 17.51
#